data_AF-A0A8T6VDQ4-F1
#
_entry.id   AF-A0A8T6VDQ4-F1
#
_cell.length_a   1.000
_cell.length_b   1.000
_cell.length_c   1.000
_cell.angle_alpha   90.00
_cell.angle_beta   90.00
_cell.angle_gamma   90.00
#
_symmetry.space_group_name_H-M   'P 1'
#
loop_
_entity.id
_entity.type
_entity.pdbx_description
1 polymer ?
#
loop_
_entity_poly.entity_id
_entity_poly.type
_entity_poly.pdbx_seq_one_letter_code
_entity_poly.pdbx_strand_id
1 'polypeptide(L)'
;MVSVINAMEAYAYANLLSQGLAGSSPYEFITGGSDIGYTSMSGSTAMTLTGADKLSLTELVTSPDVAFGAMQKNFAANYQAMAIQAATIGISFRLGKKLLRRPIASVNRQIMKPLGIGIKL
;
A
#
# COMPACT_ATOMS: atom_id res chain seq x y z
N MET A 1 8.10 -19.19 -11.08
CA MET A 1 8.10 -18.06 -12.04
C MET A 1 7.20 -16.97 -11.52
N VAL A 2 7.74 -15.75 -11.38
CA VAL A 2 6.96 -14.57 -10.96
C VAL A 2 6.21 -14.02 -12.18
N SER A 3 4.93 -13.71 -12.03
CA SER A 3 4.16 -12.95 -13.03
C SER A 3 4.12 -11.49 -12.62
N VAL A 4 4.66 -10.62 -13.48
CA VAL A 4 4.71 -9.18 -13.22
C VAL A 4 3.30 -8.60 -13.09
N ILE A 5 2.33 -9.08 -13.88
CA ILE A 5 0.96 -8.57 -13.80
C ILE A 5 0.30 -8.96 -12.48
N ASN A 6 0.56 -10.17 -11.99
CA ASN A 6 0.07 -10.57 -10.67
C ASN A 6 0.78 -9.79 -9.54
N ALA A 7 2.07 -9.47 -9.72
CA ALA A 7 2.79 -8.60 -8.79
C ALA A 7 2.23 -7.16 -8.78
N MET A 8 1.85 -6.63 -9.93
CA MET A 8 1.18 -5.32 -10.04
C MET A 8 -0.20 -5.33 -9.37
N GLU A 9 -0.99 -6.39 -9.56
CA GLU A 9 -2.29 -6.54 -8.88
C GLU A 9 -2.09 -6.61 -7.35
N ALA A 10 -1.12 -7.40 -6.89
CA ALA A 10 -0.77 -7.49 -5.47
C ALA A 10 -0.29 -6.14 -4.91
N TYR A 11 0.52 -5.39 -5.67
CA TYR A 11 0.95 -4.06 -5.26
C TYR A 11 -0.21 -3.06 -5.22
N ALA A 12 -1.18 -3.16 -6.14
CA ALA A 12 -2.38 -2.33 -6.11
C ALA A 12 -3.21 -2.58 -4.84
N TYR A 13 -3.39 -3.85 -4.44
CA TYR A 13 -4.03 -4.17 -3.16
C TYR A 13 -3.20 -3.70 -1.97
N ALA A 14 -1.88 -3.91 -1.98
CA ALA A 14 -1.01 -3.43 -0.93
C ALA A 14 -1.10 -1.92 -0.78
N ASN A 15 -1.11 -1.17 -1.89
CA ASN A 15 -1.22 0.27 -1.89
C ASN A 15 -2.59 0.74 -1.38
N LEU A 16 -3.68 0.08 -1.78
CA LEU A 16 -5.00 0.36 -1.24
C LEU A 16 -5.05 0.17 0.28
N LEU A 17 -4.49 -0.93 0.79
CA LEU A 17 -4.47 -1.24 2.22
C LEU A 17 -3.55 -0.27 2.98
N SER A 18 -2.33 -0.02 2.50
CA SER A 18 -1.42 0.91 3.15
C SER A 18 -1.99 2.34 3.18
N GLN A 19 -2.59 2.82 2.09
CA GLN A 19 -3.19 4.15 2.09
C GLN A 19 -4.43 4.22 2.99
N GLY A 20 -5.31 3.23 2.94
CA GLY A 20 -6.54 3.24 3.73
C GLY A 20 -6.37 2.94 5.21
N LEU A 21 -5.27 2.27 5.60
CA LEU A 21 -4.94 1.99 7.00
C LEU A 21 -3.91 3.00 7.55
N ALA A 22 -2.77 3.11 6.90
CA ALA A 22 -1.62 3.87 7.38
C ALA A 22 -1.52 5.29 6.79
N GLY A 23 -2.35 5.66 5.83
CA GLY A 23 -2.25 6.97 5.15
C GLY A 23 -1.00 7.11 4.26
N SER A 24 -0.21 6.05 4.13
CA SER A 24 1.09 6.02 3.45
C SER A 24 1.10 5.00 2.31
N SER A 25 1.97 5.18 1.32
CA SER A 25 2.18 4.16 0.29
C SER A 25 2.89 2.92 0.86
N PRO A 26 2.85 1.73 0.24
CA PRO A 26 3.56 0.55 0.76
C PRO A 26 5.05 0.78 0.94
N TYR A 27 5.65 1.55 0.04
CA TYR A 27 7.06 1.92 0.13
C TYR A 27 7.32 2.83 1.34
N GLU A 28 6.52 3.88 1.51
CA GLU A 28 6.61 4.81 2.65
C GLU A 28 6.26 4.12 3.97
N PHE A 29 5.33 3.18 3.97
CA PHE A 29 5.00 2.37 5.12
C PHE A 29 6.22 1.54 5.57
N ILE A 30 6.97 0.95 4.63
CA ILE A 30 8.13 0.11 4.97
C ILE A 30 9.39 0.93 5.28
N THR A 31 9.62 2.01 4.53
CA THR A 31 10.88 2.76 4.55
C THR A 31 10.79 4.10 5.28
N GLY A 32 9.58 4.52 5.65
CA GLY A 32 9.32 5.77 6.36
C GLY A 32 10.03 5.80 7.71
N GLY A 33 10.62 6.95 8.01
CA GLY A 33 11.15 7.26 9.34
C GLY A 33 10.01 7.66 10.28
N SER A 34 10.32 7.68 11.57
CA SER A 34 9.33 8.07 12.56
C SER A 34 9.18 9.59 12.64
N ASP A 35 7.95 10.10 12.58
CA ASP A 35 7.59 11.51 12.71
C ASP A 35 6.63 11.79 13.88
N ILE A 36 6.18 10.75 14.60
CA ILE A 36 5.37 10.91 15.82
C ILE A 36 6.19 11.63 16.90
N GLY A 37 5.65 12.76 17.35
CA GLY A 37 6.22 13.56 18.42
C GLY A 37 5.15 14.21 19.29
N TYR A 38 5.60 14.83 20.39
CA TYR A 38 4.75 15.63 21.27
C TYR A 38 5.28 17.05 21.33
N THR A 39 4.42 18.03 21.02
CA THR A 39 4.77 19.45 21.16
C THR A 39 3.97 20.06 22.30
N SER A 40 4.64 20.86 23.13
CA SER A 40 3.99 21.66 24.16
C SER A 40 3.20 22.79 23.51
N MET A 41 1.92 22.90 23.81
CA MET A 41 1.11 24.02 23.37
C MET A 41 1.52 25.29 24.14
N SER A 42 1.83 26.38 23.44
CA SER A 42 2.29 27.63 24.08
C SER A 42 1.27 28.12 25.11
N GLY A 43 1.70 28.25 26.37
CA GLY A 43 0.84 28.66 27.49
C GLY A 43 0.05 27.55 28.18
N SER A 44 0.31 26.27 27.89
CA SER A 44 -0.34 25.12 28.52
C SER A 44 0.67 24.02 28.88
N THR A 45 0.41 23.27 29.96
CA THR A 45 1.13 22.03 30.28
C THR A 45 0.65 20.84 29.44
N ALA A 46 -0.35 21.04 28.58
CA ALA A 46 -0.86 20.00 27.69
C ALA A 46 0.12 19.75 26.52
N MET A 47 0.45 18.48 26.32
CA MET A 47 1.22 18.00 25.18
C MET A 47 0.26 17.58 24.06
N THR A 48 0.45 18.10 22.85
CA THR A 48 -0.30 17.67 21.66
C THR A 48 0.55 16.72 20.84
N LEU A 49 -0.07 15.63 20.40
CA LEU A 49 0.50 14.68 19.44
C LEU A 49 0.62 15.33 18.06
N THR A 50 1.79 15.21 17.43
CA THR A 50 2.08 15.67 16.07
C THR A 50 2.62 14.52 15.22
N GLY A 51 2.41 14.54 13.90
CA GLY A 51 2.99 13.56 12.96
C GLY A 51 2.13 12.32 12.69
N ALA A 52 1.05 12.07 13.44
CA ALA A 52 0.25 10.85 13.30
C ALA A 52 -0.65 10.75 12.03
N ASP A 53 -0.41 11.57 11.01
CA ASP A 53 -1.19 11.60 9.77
C ASP A 53 -0.76 10.49 8.79
N LYS A 54 0.52 10.12 8.81
CA LYS A 54 1.08 9.04 8.00
C LYS A 54 1.87 8.10 8.91
N LEU A 55 1.59 6.81 8.80
CA LEU A 55 2.21 5.80 9.64
C LEU A 55 3.21 4.98 8.84
N SER A 56 4.34 4.66 9.47
CA SER A 56 5.33 3.72 8.96
C SER A 56 5.50 2.51 9.88
N LEU A 57 6.29 1.53 9.47
CA LEU A 57 6.73 0.43 10.33
C LEU A 57 7.58 0.95 11.49
N THR A 58 8.27 2.07 11.31
CA THR A 58 9.03 2.70 12.39
C THR A 58 8.07 3.18 13.48
N GLU A 59 6.98 3.88 13.12
CA GLU A 59 5.89 4.23 14.06
C GLU A 59 5.32 3.03 14.79
N LEU A 60 5.07 1.94 14.07
CA LEU A 60 4.49 0.73 14.66
C LEU A 60 5.41 0.12 15.73
N VAL A 61 6.71 0.32 15.60
CA VAL A 61 7.73 -0.19 16.54
C VAL A 61 8.00 0.80 17.66
N THR A 62 8.07 2.10 17.39
CA THR A 62 8.44 3.13 18.37
C THR A 62 7.24 3.62 19.18
N SER A 63 6.05 3.65 18.59
CA SER A 63 4.81 4.18 19.17
C SER A 63 3.58 3.32 18.79
N PRO A 64 3.56 2.02 19.16
CA PRO A 64 2.55 1.07 18.70
C PRO A 64 1.12 1.49 19.05
N ASP A 65 0.87 1.98 20.25
CA ASP A 65 -0.49 2.32 20.70
C ASP A 65 -1.13 3.42 19.85
N VAL A 66 -0.36 4.45 19.53
CA VAL A 66 -0.80 5.57 18.70
C VAL A 66 -0.97 5.11 17.25
N ALA A 67 -0.01 4.35 16.73
CA ALA A 67 -0.04 3.84 15.37
C ALA A 67 -1.26 2.91 15.14
N PHE A 68 -1.50 1.93 16.02
CA PHE A 68 -2.64 1.04 15.90
C PHE A 68 -3.97 1.77 16.07
N GLY A 69 -4.07 2.70 17.02
CA GLY A 69 -5.29 3.51 17.21
C GLY A 69 -5.62 4.34 15.97
N ALA A 70 -4.61 4.98 15.36
CA ALA A 70 -4.76 5.73 14.12
C ALA A 70 -5.14 4.82 12.94
N MET A 71 -4.49 3.65 12.78
CA MET A 71 -4.86 2.66 11.75
C MET A 71 -6.29 2.16 11.90
N GLN A 72 -6.74 1.88 13.12
CA GLN A 72 -8.11 1.43 13.38
C GLN A 72 -9.14 2.51 13.02
N LYS A 73 -8.86 3.76 13.40
CA LYS A 73 -9.69 4.91 13.04
C LYS A 73 -9.78 5.09 11.52
N ASN A 74 -8.64 5.00 10.83
CA ASN A 74 -8.58 5.09 9.37
C ASN A 74 -9.33 3.94 8.69
N PHE A 75 -9.19 2.72 9.21
CA PHE A 75 -9.96 1.58 8.73
C PHE A 75 -11.47 1.81 8.87
N ALA A 76 -11.92 2.18 10.07
CA ALA A 76 -13.34 2.42 10.35
C ALA A 76 -13.92 3.55 9.49
N ALA A 77 -13.12 4.57 9.18
CA ALA A 77 -13.52 5.67 8.30
C ALA A 77 -13.61 5.26 6.81
N ASN A 78 -12.75 4.34 6.36
CA ASN A 78 -12.56 4.09 4.92
C ASN A 78 -12.92 2.68 4.44
N TYR A 79 -13.30 1.74 5.31
CA TYR A 79 -13.48 0.32 4.95
C TYR A 79 -14.44 0.09 3.78
N GLN A 80 -15.51 0.88 3.66
CA GLN A 80 -16.46 0.77 2.56
C GLN A 80 -15.83 1.18 1.23
N ALA A 81 -15.15 2.33 1.21
CA ALA A 81 -14.45 2.82 0.03
C ALA A 81 -13.33 1.87 -0.38
N MET A 82 -12.61 1.29 0.59
CA MET A 82 -11.59 0.26 0.34
C MET A 82 -12.20 -1.01 -0.25
N ALA A 83 -13.31 -1.51 0.28
CA ALA A 83 -13.95 -2.71 -0.25
C ALA A 83 -14.38 -2.54 -1.71
N ILE A 84 -14.94 -1.37 -2.05
CA ILE A 84 -15.32 -1.04 -3.43
C ILE A 84 -14.08 -0.97 -4.33
N GLN A 85 -13.04 -0.24 -3.91
CA GLN A 85 -11.79 -0.13 -4.67
C GLN A 85 -11.12 -1.49 -4.87
N ALA A 86 -11.11 -2.35 -3.86
CA ALA A 86 -10.56 -3.71 -3.97
C ALA A 86 -11.32 -4.53 -5.01
N ALA A 87 -12.66 -4.46 -5.01
CA ALA A 87 -13.47 -5.11 -6.03
C ALA A 87 -13.17 -4.56 -7.43
N THR A 88 -13.04 -3.23 -7.57
CA THR A 88 -12.67 -2.59 -8.84
C THR A 88 -11.29 -3.07 -9.32
N ILE A 89 -10.27 -3.10 -8.46
CA ILE A 89 -8.93 -3.60 -8.79
C ILE A 89 -9.03 -5.02 -9.35
N GLY A 90 -9.68 -5.94 -8.64
CA GLY A 90 -9.79 -7.33 -9.08
C GLY A 90 -10.50 -7.48 -10.44
N ILE A 91 -11.59 -6.75 -10.65
CA ILE A 91 -12.31 -6.74 -11.93
C ILE A 91 -11.42 -6.18 -13.04
N SER A 92 -10.78 -5.03 -12.80
CA SER A 92 -9.91 -4.35 -13.77
C SER A 92 -8.72 -5.22 -14.18
N PHE A 93 -8.04 -5.86 -13.23
CA PHE A 93 -6.92 -6.75 -13.54
C PHE A 93 -7.38 -8.03 -14.24
N ARG A 94 -8.54 -8.59 -13.89
CA ARG A 94 -9.10 -9.77 -14.57
C ARG A 94 -9.44 -9.47 -16.02
N LEU A 95 -10.13 -8.35 -16.28
CA LEU A 95 -10.49 -7.92 -17.63
C LEU A 95 -9.25 -7.48 -18.42
N GLY A 96 -8.34 -6.71 -17.80
CA GLY A 96 -7.09 -6.27 -18.40
C GLY A 96 -6.22 -7.45 -18.83
N LYS A 97 -6.04 -8.47 -17.97
CA LYS A 97 -5.34 -9.72 -18.33
C LYS A 97 -5.98 -10.42 -19.52
N LYS A 98 -7.32 -10.46 -19.57
CA LYS A 98 -8.05 -11.10 -20.68
C LYS A 98 -7.85 -10.34 -21.99
N LEU A 99 -7.93 -9.01 -21.96
CA LEU A 99 -7.77 -8.16 -23.15
C LEU A 99 -6.32 -8.13 -23.65
N LEU A 100 -5.35 -8.02 -22.74
CA LEU A 100 -3.93 -7.94 -23.05
C LEU A 100 -3.28 -9.31 -23.29
N ARG A 101 -4.04 -10.40 -23.33
CA ARG A 101 -3.50 -11.76 -23.48
C ARG A 101 -2.56 -11.90 -24.68
N ARG A 102 -2.93 -11.31 -25.83
CA ARG A 102 -2.13 -11.35 -27.07
C ARG A 102 -0.80 -10.58 -26.95
N PRO A 103 -0.78 -9.28 -26.57
CA PRO A 103 0.48 -8.57 -26.39
C PRO A 103 1.35 -9.17 -25.28
N ILE A 104 0.77 -9.62 -24.16
CA ILE A 104 1.47 -10.34 -23.08
C ILE A 104 2.18 -11.58 -23.63
N ALA A 105 1.48 -12.40 -24.41
CA ALA A 105 2.08 -13.60 -25.00
C ALA A 105 3.21 -13.27 -25.98
N SER A 106 3.08 -12.16 -26.73
CA SER A 106 4.13 -11.68 -27.64
C SER A 106 5.40 -11.29 -26.88
N VAL A 107 5.27 -10.46 -25.85
CA VAL A 107 6.41 -10.04 -25.01
C VAL A 107 7.03 -11.22 -24.27
N ASN A 108 6.21 -12.11 -23.73
CA ASN A 108 6.72 -13.31 -23.07
C ASN A 108 7.53 -14.19 -24.03
N ARG A 109 7.09 -14.35 -25.29
CA ARG A 109 7.79 -15.16 -26.29
C ARG A 109 9.06 -14.49 -26.82
N GLN A 110 9.02 -13.19 -27.09
CA GLN A 110 10.10 -12.47 -27.78
C GLN A 110 11.15 -11.89 -26.84
N ILE A 111 10.78 -11.56 -25.60
CA ILE A 111 11.64 -10.86 -24.65
C ILE A 111 11.90 -11.74 -23.43
N MET A 112 10.87 -12.15 -22.71
CA MET A 112 11.07 -12.79 -21.40
C MET A 112 11.67 -14.19 -21.47
N LYS A 113 11.20 -15.04 -22.39
CA LYS A 113 11.73 -16.40 -22.60
C LYS A 113 13.22 -16.43 -22.99
N PRO A 114 13.69 -15.68 -24.00
CA PRO A 114 15.10 -15.72 -24.38
C PRO A 114 16.05 -15.16 -23.33
N LEU A 115 15.58 -14.28 -22.44
CA LEU A 115 16.39 -13.74 -21.36
C LEU A 115 16.60 -14.71 -20.19
N GLY A 116 15.90 -15.85 -20.13
CA GLY A 116 16.13 -16.90 -19.14
C GLY A 116 15.85 -16.52 -17.67
N ILE A 117 15.34 -15.30 -17.42
CA ILE A 117 15.25 -14.69 -16.08
C ILE A 117 14.14 -15.31 -15.19
N GLY A 118 13.38 -16.30 -15.70
CA GLY A 118 12.29 -16.93 -14.93
C GLY A 118 11.12 -15.99 -14.58
N ILE A 119 11.10 -14.79 -15.16
CA ILE A 119 10.04 -13.78 -15.03
C ILE A 119 9.13 -13.87 -16.26
N LYS A 120 7.83 -13.76 -16.07
CA LYS A 120 6.85 -13.59 -17.15
C LYS A 120 5.94 -12.41 -16.82
N LEU A 121 5.32 -11.83 -17.83
CA LEU A 121 4.19 -10.90 -17.65
C LEU A 121 2.99 -11.66 -17.11
#